data_AF-X1DA91-F1
#
_entry.id   AF-X1DA91-F1
#
_cell.length_a   1.000
_cell.length_b   1.000
_cell.length_c   1.000
_cell.angle_alpha   90.00
_cell.angle_beta   90.00
_cell.angle_gamma   90.00
#
_symmetry.space_group_name_H-M   'P 1'
#
loop_
_entity.id
_entity.type
_entity.pdbx_description
1 polymer ?
#
loop_
_entity_poly.entity_id
_entity_poly.type
_entity_poly.pdbx_seq_one_letter_code
_entity_poly.pdbx_strand_id
1 'polypeptide(L)' 'MGNLTATKEQVYKLVKQLSPEEREFLFEQLQKEFIVKRWDSLLKRIDERKKKCPITDEEIEKEVKFAWGRFAHPG' A
#
# COMPACT_ATOMS: atom_id res chain seq x y z
N MET A 1 19.67 -13.87 18.00
CA MET A 1 19.05 -13.79 16.66
C MET A 1 19.44 -12.45 16.06
N GLY A 2 20.23 -12.43 14.98
CA GLY A 2 20.72 -11.18 14.40
C GLY A 2 19.63 -10.49 13.58
N ASN A 3 19.33 -9.23 13.89
CA ASN A 3 18.50 -8.39 13.03
C ASN A 3 19.25 -8.13 11.72
N LEU A 4 18.88 -8.86 10.65
CA LEU A 4 19.36 -8.59 9.29
C LEU A 4 18.77 -7.26 8.81
N THR A 5 19.45 -6.18 9.15
CA THR A 5 19.16 -4.86 8.59
C THR A 5 19.90 -4.74 7.26
N ALA A 6 19.22 -5.10 6.18
CA ALA A 6 19.74 -4.90 4.83
C ALA A 6 19.72 -3.40 4.48
N THR A 7 20.86 -2.89 4.00
CA THR A 7 20.94 -1.53 3.46
C THR A 7 20.21 -1.43 2.11
N LYS A 8 19.77 -0.22 1.73
CA LYS A 8 19.11 0.01 0.43
C LYS A 8 19.94 -0.48 -0.75
N GLU A 9 21.27 -0.32 -0.67
CA GLU A 9 22.22 -0.75 -1.69
C GLU A 9 22.31 -2.27 -1.82
N GLN A 10 22.24 -2.99 -0.70
CA GLN A 10 22.22 -4.46 -0.71
C GLN A 10 20.92 -4.99 -1.32
N VAL A 11 19.78 -4.40 -0.95
CA VAL A 11 18.49 -4.74 -1.57
C VAL A 11 18.51 -4.49 -3.08
N TYR A 12 19.06 -3.36 -3.52
CA TYR A 12 19.16 -3.04 -4.95
C TYR A 12 20.04 -4.02 -5.73
N LYS A 13 21.17 -4.45 -5.14
CA LYS A 13 22.03 -5.48 -5.75
C LYS A 13 21.32 -6.82 -5.89
N LEU A 14 20.54 -7.22 -4.87
CA LEU A 14 19.76 -8.46 -4.91
C LEU A 14 18.67 -8.40 -5.98
N VAL A 15 17.93 -7.30 -6.07
CA VAL A 15 16.90 -7.12 -7.10
C VAL A 15 17.51 -7.14 -8.52
N LYS A 16 18.72 -6.62 -8.70
CA LYS A 16 19.46 -6.70 -9.97
C LYS A 16 19.93 -8.10 -10.37
N GLN A 17 19.97 -9.05 -9.44
CA GLN A 17 20.33 -10.44 -9.72
C GLN A 17 19.12 -11.30 -10.12
N LEU A 18 17.91 -10.82 -9.85
CA LEU A 18 16.67 -11.51 -10.23
C LEU A 18 16.47 -11.52 -11.75
N SER A 19 15.82 -12.57 -12.24
CA SER A 19 15.32 -12.64 -13.61
C SER A 19 14.22 -11.59 -13.86
N PRO A 20 13.92 -11.25 -15.13
CA PRO A 20 12.80 -10.35 -15.45
C PRO A 20 11.48 -10.79 -14.82
N GLU A 21 11.16 -12.09 -14.86
CA GLU A 21 9.92 -12.67 -14.33
C GLU A 21 9.87 -12.57 -12.79
N GLU A 22 11.01 -12.81 -12.12
CA GLU A 22 11.11 -12.67 -10.66
C GLU A 22 10.99 -11.21 -10.22
N ARG A 23 11.49 -10.26 -11.01
CA ARG A 23 11.32 -8.82 -10.75
C ARG A 23 9.88 -8.38 -10.92
N GLU A 24 9.21 -8.86 -11.95
CA GLU A 24 7.80 -8.58 -12.19
C GLU A 24 6.94 -9.11 -11.05
N PHE A 25 7.15 -10.37 -10.65
CA PHE A 25 6.49 -10.95 -9.48
C PHE A 25 6.75 -10.15 -8.20
N LEU A 26 8.02 -9.78 -7.93
CA LEU A 26 8.37 -8.98 -6.76
C LEU A 26 7.68 -7.60 -6.80
N PHE A 27 7.63 -6.98 -7.97
CA PHE A 27 6.96 -5.68 -8.15
C PHE A 27 5.45 -5.78 -7.90
N GLU A 28 4.79 -6.82 -8.42
CA GLU A 28 3.38 -7.07 -8.13
C GLU A 28 3.10 -7.29 -6.64
N GLN A 29 3.94 -8.07 -5.96
CA GLN A 29 3.79 -8.31 -4.52
C GLN A 29 3.98 -7.03 -3.71
N LEU A 30 5.00 -6.24 -4.04
CA LEU A 30 5.24 -4.94 -3.40
C LEU A 30 4.10 -3.95 -3.66
N GLN A 31 3.54 -3.93 -4.87
CA GLN A 31 2.35 -3.13 -5.18
C GLN A 31 1.14 -3.59 -4.37
N LYS A 32 0.87 -4.90 -4.30
CA LYS A 32 -0.21 -5.47 -3.49
C LYS A 32 -0.07 -5.07 -2.01
N GLU A 33 1.11 -5.26 -1.42
CA GLU A 33 1.36 -4.85 -0.04
C GLU A 33 1.18 -3.36 0.19
N PHE A 34 1.65 -2.52 -0.75
CA PHE A 34 1.52 -1.08 -0.66
C PHE A 34 0.06 -0.62 -0.73
N ILE A 35 -0.72 -1.23 -1.62
CA ILE A 35 -2.16 -1.00 -1.75
C ILE A 35 -2.88 -1.44 -0.47
N VAL A 36 -2.58 -2.62 0.06
CA VAL A 36 -3.16 -3.12 1.32
C VAL A 36 -2.87 -2.18 2.49
N LYS A 37 -1.60 -1.78 2.70
CA LYS A 37 -1.22 -0.84 3.77
C LYS A 37 -1.93 0.52 3.64
N ARG A 38 -2.11 1.00 2.41
CA ARG A 38 -2.85 2.25 2.14
C ARG A 38 -4.35 2.10 2.41
N TRP A 39 -4.93 0.95 2.10
CA TRP A 39 -6.32 0.62 2.45
C TRP A 39 -6.53 0.56 3.94
N ASP A 40 -5.67 -0.15 4.68
CA ASP A 40 -5.76 -0.23 6.15
C ASP A 40 -5.69 1.17 6.80
N SER A 41 -4.80 2.03 6.29
CA SER A 41 -4.69 3.41 6.76
C SER A 41 -5.95 4.23 6.45
N LEU A 42 -6.61 4.00 5.32
CA LEU A 42 -7.86 4.69 4.97
C LEU A 42 -9.00 4.22 5.88
N LEU A 43 -9.15 2.91 6.05
CA LEU A 43 -10.17 2.31 6.93
C LEU A 43 -10.02 2.83 8.36
N LYS A 44 -8.79 2.89 8.88
CA LYS A 44 -8.52 3.46 10.21
C LYS A 44 -8.97 4.92 10.31
N ARG A 45 -8.75 5.73 9.28
CA ARG A 45 -9.21 7.15 9.25
C ARG A 45 -10.73 7.26 9.22
N ILE A 46 -11.40 6.39 8.47
CA ILE A 46 -12.87 6.33 8.41
C ILE A 46 -13.41 5.96 9.80
N ASP A 47 -12.85 4.93 10.45
CA ASP A 47 -13.24 4.50 11.79
C ASP A 47 -13.01 5.59 12.85
N GLU A 48 -11.88 6.30 12.78
CA GLU A 48 -11.59 7.43 13.67
C GLU A 48 -12.59 8.59 13.46
N ARG A 49 -13.04 8.83 12.23
CA ARG A 49 -14.05 9.85 11.93
C ARG A 49 -15.43 9.44 12.38
N LYS A 50 -15.86 8.19 12.16
CA LYS A 50 -17.12 7.64 12.70
C LYS A 50 -17.26 7.83 14.21
N LYS A 51 -16.14 7.74 14.94
CA LYS A 51 -16.11 7.96 16.40
C LYS A 51 -16.27 9.43 16.82
N LYS A 52 -15.92 10.39 15.94
CA LYS A 52 -15.90 11.83 16.25
C LYS A 52 -17.10 12.59 15.68
N CYS A 53 -17.67 12.10 14.59
CA CYS A 53 -18.82 12.71 13.93
C CYS A 53 -19.64 11.61 13.24
N PRO A 54 -20.98 11.68 13.23
CA PRO A 54 -21.79 10.80 12.41
C PRO A 54 -21.54 11.14 10.92
N ILE A 55 -20.58 10.45 10.31
CA ILE A 55 -20.38 10.47 8.84
C ILE A 55 -21.40 9.52 8.21
N THR A 56 -21.94 9.89 7.05
CA THR A 56 -22.91 9.03 6.33
C THR A 56 -22.19 8.00 5.48
N ASP A 57 -22.86 6.90 5.15
CA ASP A 57 -22.30 5.87 4.27
C ASP A 57 -21.95 6.41 2.87
N GLU A 58 -22.66 7.44 2.40
CA GLU A 58 -22.37 8.14 1.13
C GLU A 58 -21.04 8.90 1.17
N GLU A 59 -20.68 9.50 2.31
CA GLU A 59 -19.40 10.18 2.49
C GLU A 59 -18.24 9.17 2.50
N ILE A 60 -18.45 8.02 3.13
CA ILE A 60 -17.49 6.91 3.13
C ILE A 60 -17.28 6.38 1.72
N GLU A 61 -18.36 6.15 0.98
CA GLU A 61 -18.29 5.63 -0.38
C GLU A 61 -17.53 6.59 -1.32
N LYS A 62 -17.72 7.90 -1.16
CA LYS A 62 -16.95 8.92 -1.88
C LYS A 62 -15.46 8.87 -1.53
N GLU A 63 -15.10 8.76 -0.25
CA GLU A 63 -13.69 8.67 0.17
C GLU A 63 -13.02 7.39 -0.35
N VAL A 64 -13.72 6.26 -0.29
CA VAL A 64 -13.26 4.96 -0.81
C VAL A 64 -13.05 5.03 -2.32
N LYS A 65 -14.01 5.57 -3.08
CA LYS A 65 -13.89 5.74 -4.54
C LYS A 65 -12.74 6.67 -4.91
N PHE A 66 -12.57 7.78 -4.19
CA PHE A 66 -11.47 8.71 -4.41
C PHE A 66 -10.10 8.09 -4.13
N ALA A 67 -9.99 7.33 -3.04
CA ALA A 67 -8.76 6.60 -2.70
C ALA A 67 -8.45 5.51 -3.73
N TRP A 68 -9.45 4.74 -4.17
CA TRP A 68 -9.27 3.70 -5.19
C TRP A 68 -8.78 4.28 -6.52
N GLY A 69 -9.38 5.37 -7.01
CA GLY A 69 -8.93 6.05 -8.24
C GLY A 69 -7.48 6.53 -8.17
N ARG A 70 -7.04 7.00 -7.00
CA ARG A 70 -5.65 7.44 -6.76
C ARG A 70 -4.66 6.29 -6.60
N PHE A 71 -5.11 5.11 -6.21
CA PHE A 71 -4.27 3.92 -6.06
C PHE A 71 -4.17 3.09 -7.34
N ALA A 72 -5.22 3.07 -8.16
CA ALA A 72 -5.25 2.39 -9.46
C ALA A 72 -4.49 3.16 -10.56
N HIS A 73 -4.39 4.49 -10.45
CA HIS A 73 -3.58 5.32 -11.33
C HIS A 73 -2.63 6.20 -10.51
N PRO A 74 -1.51 5.64 -10.02
CA PRO A 74 -0.40 6.46 -9.56
C PRO A 74 0.20 7.13 -10.80
N GLY A 75 -0.13 8.41 -11.02
CA GLY A 75 0.57 9.22 -12.03
C GLY A 75 2.07 9.25 -11.82
#